data_AF-A0A328RM15-F1
#
_entry.id   AF-A0A328RM15-F1
#
_cell.length_a   1.000
_cell.length_b   1.000
_cell.length_c   1.000
_cell.angle_alpha   90.00
_cell.angle_beta   90.00
_cell.angle_gamma   90.00
#
_symmetry.space_group_name_H-M   'P 1'
#
loop_
_entity.id
_entity.type
_entity.pdbx_description
1 polymer ?
#
loop_
_entity_poly.entity_id
_entity_poly.type
_entity_poly.pdbx_seq_one_letter_code
_entity_poly.pdbx_strand_id
1 'polypeptide(L)'
;MKNNTLEPFLKVEHSLLDNEVLTPVEKCLYMLLRRLKTAVRGCTPSHAYLKRKLKIKDKRTLVRALDKLQLFGYITWRNRGKNMTNKYHFREDEDFQFILQSNLKLRNIMSQKQKQVYNQKLRDKFVNKKGIKVINC
;
A
#
# COMPACT_ATOMS: atom_id res chain seq x y z
N MET A 1 33.00 3.51 -32.08
CA MET A 1 32.82 2.50 -31.01
C MET A 1 31.46 2.72 -30.37
N LYS A 2 30.50 1.79 -30.55
CA LYS A 2 29.24 1.82 -29.79
C LYS A 2 29.61 1.45 -28.35
N ASN A 3 29.49 2.38 -27.42
CA ASN A 3 29.65 2.07 -26.01
C ASN A 3 28.66 0.94 -25.69
N ASN A 4 29.19 -0.25 -25.44
CA ASN A 4 28.40 -1.39 -25.01
C ASN A 4 28.04 -1.15 -23.54
N THR A 5 27.19 -0.15 -23.28
CA THR A 5 26.66 0.13 -21.94
C THR A 5 25.67 -0.99 -21.63
N LEU A 6 26.20 -2.11 -21.13
CA LEU A 6 25.41 -3.17 -20.52
C LEU A 6 24.47 -2.53 -19.49
N GLU A 7 23.20 -2.95 -19.47
CA GLU A 7 22.23 -2.44 -18.50
C GLU A 7 22.77 -2.67 -17.08
N PRO A 8 22.82 -1.63 -16.20
CA PRO A 8 23.37 -1.79 -14.88
C PRO A 8 22.49 -2.72 -14.02
N PHE A 9 23.14 -3.57 -13.22
CA PHE A 9 22.43 -4.44 -12.29
C PHE A 9 21.76 -3.65 -11.17
N LEU A 10 20.56 -4.10 -10.77
CA LEU A 10 19.90 -3.61 -9.57
C LEU A 10 20.57 -4.26 -8.34
N LYS A 11 21.21 -3.45 -7.51
CA LYS A 11 21.69 -3.90 -6.20
C LYS A 11 20.51 -4.09 -5.25
N VAL A 12 20.49 -5.22 -4.55
CA VAL A 12 19.42 -5.61 -3.63
C VAL A 12 20.05 -6.00 -2.29
N GLU A 13 19.43 -5.59 -1.19
CA GLU A 13 19.88 -5.93 0.16
C GLU A 13 19.71 -7.43 0.42
N HIS A 14 20.72 -8.07 1.00
CA HIS A 14 20.63 -9.49 1.40
C HIS A 14 19.46 -9.75 2.33
N SER A 15 19.17 -8.83 3.25
CA SER A 15 18.02 -8.86 4.15
C SER A 15 16.67 -9.02 3.44
N LEU A 16 16.52 -8.54 2.20
CA LEU A 16 15.31 -8.74 1.39
C LEU A 16 15.27 -10.15 0.81
N LEU A 17 16.42 -10.66 0.35
CA LEU A 17 16.55 -11.98 -0.25
C LEU A 17 16.32 -13.07 0.79
N ASP A 18 16.89 -12.89 1.98
CA ASP A 18 16.83 -13.84 3.09
C ASP A 18 15.49 -13.77 3.84
N ASN A 19 14.62 -12.80 3.53
CA ASN A 19 13.31 -12.67 4.16
C ASN A 19 12.41 -13.86 3.76
N GLU A 20 12.15 -14.78 4.69
CA GLU A 20 11.31 -15.97 4.45
C GLU A 20 9.81 -15.66 4.42
N VAL A 21 9.40 -14.51 4.98
CA VAL A 21 7.98 -14.15 5.11
C VAL A 21 7.44 -13.54 3.80
N LEU A 22 8.27 -12.78 3.08
CA LEU A 22 7.89 -12.16 1.81
C LEU A 22 7.92 -13.18 0.66
N THR A 23 6.84 -13.19 -0.12
CA THR A 23 6.78 -13.97 -1.36
C THR A 23 7.71 -13.38 -2.42
N PRO A 24 8.13 -14.17 -3.43
CA PRO A 24 8.94 -13.66 -4.53
C PRO A 24 8.32 -12.45 -5.23
N VAL A 25 6.99 -12.42 -5.39
CA VAL A 25 6.29 -11.30 -6.03
C VAL A 25 6.36 -10.03 -5.17
N GLU A 26 6.29 -10.15 -3.84
CA GLU A 26 6.44 -9.03 -2.90
C GLU A 26 7.88 -8.48 -2.92
N LYS A 27 8.88 -9.36 -2.95
CA LYS A 27 10.30 -8.97 -3.11
C LYS A 27 10.53 -8.24 -4.44
N CYS A 28 10.02 -8.80 -5.54
CA CYS A 28 10.07 -8.17 -6.87
C CYS A 28 9.34 -6.82 -6.92
N LEU A 29 8.22 -6.69 -6.20
CA LEU A 29 7.51 -5.42 -6.08
C LEU A 29 8.39 -4.36 -5.41
N TYR A 30 9.04 -4.70 -4.29
CA TYR A 30 9.96 -3.78 -3.64
C TYR A 30 11.13 -3.41 -4.54
N MET A 31 11.76 -4.38 -5.20
CA MET A 31 12.84 -4.14 -6.17
C MET A 31 12.41 -3.19 -7.30
N LEU A 32 11.20 -3.38 -7.85
CA LEU A 32 10.64 -2.50 -8.88
C LEU A 32 10.46 -1.07 -8.34
N LEU A 33 9.94 -0.91 -7.12
CA LEU A 33 9.80 0.39 -6.49
C LEU A 33 11.16 1.06 -6.27
N ARG A 34 12.18 0.30 -5.81
CA ARG A 34 13.56 0.78 -5.62
C ARG A 34 14.16 1.30 -6.92
N ARG A 35 13.99 0.56 -8.02
CA ARG A 35 14.44 1.00 -9.35
C ARG A 35 13.80 2.34 -9.75
N LEU A 36 12.56 2.59 -9.33
CA LEU A 36 11.82 3.82 -9.64
C LEU A 36 12.09 4.97 -8.65
N LYS A 37 12.89 4.76 -7.60
CA LYS A 37 13.22 5.79 -6.61
C LYS A 37 13.92 6.99 -7.25
N THR A 38 14.79 6.74 -8.23
CA THR A 38 15.61 7.74 -8.93
C THR A 38 14.87 8.46 -10.07
N ALA A 39 13.58 8.19 -10.28
CA ALA A 39 12.81 8.87 -11.31
C ALA A 39 12.65 10.37 -10.98
N VAL A 40 12.63 11.22 -12.01
CA VAL A 40 12.58 12.70 -11.89
C VAL A 40 11.48 13.22 -10.96
N ARG A 41 10.33 12.53 -10.91
CA ARG A 41 9.17 12.90 -10.07
C ARG A 41 9.04 12.07 -8.79
N GLY A 42 10.10 11.36 -8.42
CA GLY A 42 10.13 10.36 -7.37
C GLY A 42 9.32 9.10 -7.71
N CYS A 43 9.27 8.17 -6.76
CA CYS A 43 8.57 6.89 -6.91
C CYS A 43 7.05 7.09 -6.83
N THR A 44 6.40 7.34 -7.98
CA THR A 44 4.95 7.55 -8.09
C THR A 44 4.25 6.59 -9.08
N PRO A 45 4.64 5.30 -9.20
CA PRO A 45 4.01 4.39 -10.15
C PRO A 45 2.52 4.17 -9.85
N SER A 46 1.71 4.10 -10.91
CA SER A 46 0.30 3.76 -10.79
C SER A 46 0.11 2.27 -10.45
N HIS A 47 -0.98 1.93 -9.77
CA HIS A 47 -1.33 0.53 -9.53
C HIS A 47 -1.48 -0.26 -10.83
N ALA A 48 -1.99 0.35 -11.90
CA ALA A 48 -2.07 -0.27 -13.22
C ALA A 48 -0.68 -0.62 -13.78
N TYR A 49 0.30 0.27 -13.62
CA TYR A 49 1.68 0.02 -14.02
C TYR A 49 2.29 -1.16 -13.24
N LEU A 50 2.17 -1.14 -11.91
CA LEU A 50 2.72 -2.19 -11.04
C LEU A 50 2.12 -3.56 -11.34
N LYS A 51 0.79 -3.63 -11.49
CA LYS A 51 0.09 -4.87 -11.86
C LYS A 51 0.60 -5.44 -13.18
N ARG A 52 0.68 -4.60 -14.21
CA ARG A 52 1.15 -5.02 -15.54
C ARG A 52 2.58 -5.53 -15.51
N LYS A 53 3.49 -4.84 -14.81
CA LYS A 53 4.90 -5.23 -14.73
C LYS A 53 5.13 -6.52 -13.95
N LEU A 54 4.34 -6.76 -12.90
CA LEU A 54 4.48 -7.94 -12.04
C LEU A 54 3.49 -9.07 -12.38
N LYS A 55 2.73 -8.93 -13.47
CA LYS A 55 1.67 -9.86 -13.88
C LYS A 55 0.66 -10.18 -12.76
N ILE A 56 0.37 -9.20 -11.89
CA ILE A 56 -0.61 -9.34 -10.80
C ILE A 56 -2.02 -9.10 -11.37
N LYS A 57 -2.87 -10.13 -11.30
CA LYS A 57 -4.25 -10.09 -11.83
C LYS A 57 -5.16 -9.10 -11.09
N ASP A 58 -5.19 -9.18 -9.77
CA ASP A 58 -6.13 -8.42 -8.93
C ASP A 58 -5.47 -7.21 -8.24
N LYS A 59 -6.18 -6.09 -8.20
CA LYS A 59 -5.80 -4.90 -7.44
C LYS A 59 -5.70 -5.22 -5.94
N ARG A 60 -6.58 -6.08 -5.40
CA ARG A 60 -6.55 -6.47 -3.98
C ARG A 60 -5.24 -7.15 -3.60
N THR A 61 -4.74 -8.03 -4.47
CA THR A 61 -3.45 -8.71 -4.27
C THR A 61 -2.29 -7.72 -4.25
N LEU A 62 -2.27 -6.74 -5.18
CA LEU A 62 -1.26 -5.68 -5.16
C LEU A 62 -1.31 -4.87 -3.85
N VAL A 63 -2.50 -4.48 -3.40
CA VAL A 63 -2.66 -3.71 -2.16
C VAL A 63 -2.18 -4.50 -0.95
N ARG A 64 -2.51 -5.80 -0.86
CA ARG A 64 -2.01 -6.68 0.21
C ARG A 64 -0.48 -6.78 0.20
N ALA A 65 0.13 -6.92 -0.98
CA ALA A 65 1.59 -6.95 -1.11
C ALA A 65 2.21 -5.63 -0.63
N LEU A 66 1.64 -4.48 -1.02
CA LEU A 66 2.08 -3.16 -0.54
C LEU A 66 1.91 -2.99 0.97
N ASP A 67 0.77 -3.41 1.51
CA ASP A 67 0.50 -3.37 2.96
C ASP A 67 1.51 -4.22 3.74
N LYS A 68 1.87 -5.39 3.22
CA LYS A 68 2.85 -6.27 3.85
C LYS A 68 4.25 -5.65 3.82
N LEU A 69 4.68 -5.09 2.69
CA LEU A 69 5.94 -4.34 2.61
C LEU A 69 5.96 -3.16 3.58
N GLN A 70 4.82 -2.49 3.78
CA GLN A 70 4.70 -1.41 4.75
C GLN A 70 4.76 -1.90 6.20
N LEU A 71 4.14 -3.05 6.50
CA LEU A 71 4.16 -3.67 7.83
C LEU A 71 5.59 -4.03 8.24
N PHE A 72 6.39 -4.58 7.31
CA PHE A 72 7.82 -4.83 7.52
C PHE A 72 8.69 -3.58 7.45
N GLY A 73 8.09 -2.40 7.25
CA GLY A 73 8.78 -1.12 7.23
C GLY A 73 9.73 -0.94 6.05
N TYR A 74 9.52 -1.63 4.93
CA TYR A 74 10.32 -1.42 3.72
C TYR A 74 9.90 -0.15 2.97
N ILE A 75 8.59 0.14 2.98
CA ILE A 75 8.00 1.29 2.29
C ILE A 75 6.91 1.93 3.14
N THR A 76 6.53 3.15 2.80
CA THR A 76 5.27 3.80 3.16
C THR A 76 4.83 4.67 1.98
N TRP A 77 3.64 5.24 2.01
CA TRP A 77 3.20 6.11 0.91
C TRP A 77 2.29 7.23 1.37
N ARG A 78 2.35 8.34 0.64
CA ARG A 78 1.46 9.48 0.80
C ARG A 78 0.45 9.52 -0.36
N ASN A 79 -0.83 9.67 -0.02
CA ASN A 79 -1.85 10.00 -1.00
C ASN A 79 -1.68 11.46 -1.43
N ARG A 80 -1.59 11.69 -2.75
CA ARG A 80 -1.38 13.02 -3.34
C ARG A 80 -2.68 13.75 -3.68
N GLY A 81 -3.83 13.11 -3.51
CA GLY A 81 -5.15 13.66 -3.83
C GLY A 81 -5.86 12.91 -4.93
N LYS A 82 -7.02 13.44 -5.32
CA LYS A 82 -7.90 12.83 -6.33
C LYS A 82 -7.17 12.75 -7.67
N ASN A 83 -7.34 11.63 -8.38
CA ASN A 83 -6.74 11.35 -9.69
C ASN A 83 -5.20 11.35 -9.74
N MET A 84 -4.53 11.38 -8.59
CA MET A 84 -3.07 11.28 -8.51
C MET A 84 -2.66 9.90 -8.00
N THR A 85 -1.51 9.43 -8.46
CA THR A 85 -0.88 8.22 -7.91
C THR A 85 -0.27 8.51 -6.55
N ASN A 86 -0.18 7.49 -5.70
CA ASN A 86 0.53 7.60 -4.43
C ASN A 86 2.01 7.87 -4.67
N LYS A 87 2.63 8.65 -3.78
CA LYS A 87 4.09 8.77 -3.69
C LYS A 87 4.59 7.77 -2.67
N TYR A 88 5.46 6.86 -3.10
CA TYR A 88 6.09 5.87 -2.22
C TYR A 88 7.37 6.46 -1.64
N HIS A 89 7.58 6.16 -0.36
CA HIS A 89 8.74 6.54 0.45
C HIS A 89 9.38 5.26 1.00
N PHE A 90 10.69 5.28 1.17
CA PHE A 90 11.50 4.14 1.63
C PHE A 90 12.01 4.38 3.04
N ARG A 91 12.42 3.31 3.73
CA ARG A 91 12.82 3.35 5.14
C ARG A 91 13.85 4.43 5.45
N GLU A 92 14.78 4.67 4.53
CA GLU A 92 15.84 5.67 4.71
C GLU A 92 15.41 7.12 4.42
N ASP A 93 14.18 7.35 3.96
CA ASP A 93 13.69 8.71 3.71
C ASP A 93 13.33 9.39 5.05
N GLU A 94 13.71 10.65 5.22
CA GLU A 94 13.53 11.41 6.49
C GLU A 94 12.09 11.42 7.00
N ASP A 95 11.13 11.64 6.09
CA ASP A 95 9.70 11.70 6.42
C ASP A 95 9.04 10.33 6.68
N PHE A 96 9.77 9.22 6.54
CA PHE A 96 9.20 7.88 6.52
C PHE A 96 8.35 7.58 7.76
N GLN A 97 8.90 7.82 8.95
CA GLN A 97 8.22 7.51 10.21
C GLN A 97 6.98 8.37 10.42
N PHE A 98 7.06 9.65 10.06
CA PHE A 98 5.93 10.57 10.16
C PHE A 98 4.77 10.13 9.24
N ILE A 99 5.08 9.77 7.99
CA ILE A 99 4.07 9.30 7.02
C ILE A 99 3.47 7.96 7.49
N LEU A 100 4.30 7.03 7.96
CA LEU A 100 3.85 5.74 8.46
C LEU A 100 2.88 5.91 9.64
N GLN A 101 3.24 6.69 10.65
CA GLN A 101 2.37 6.96 11.80
C GLN A 101 1.05 7.60 11.39
N SER A 102 1.09 8.57 10.46
CA SER A 102 -0.11 9.20 9.89
C SER A 102 -1.01 8.18 9.20
N ASN A 103 -0.45 7.28 8.41
CA ASN A 103 -1.17 6.20 7.74
C ASN A 103 -1.81 5.20 8.72
N LEU A 104 -1.12 4.89 9.82
CA LEU A 104 -1.65 4.01 10.87
C LEU A 104 -2.82 4.67 11.62
N LYS A 105 -2.69 5.95 11.97
CA LYS A 105 -3.79 6.74 12.57
C LYS A 105 -5.02 6.76 11.67
N LEU A 106 -4.84 7.05 10.38
CA LEU A 106 -5.92 7.05 9.40
C LEU A 106 -6.59 5.67 9.27
N ARG A 107 -5.80 4.59 9.23
CA ARG A 107 -6.34 3.22 9.20
C ARG A 107 -7.21 2.92 10.42
N ASN A 108 -6.78 3.31 11.61
CA ASN A 108 -7.56 3.12 12.84
C ASN A 108 -8.88 3.89 12.77
N ILE A 109 -8.86 5.16 12.37
CA ILE A 109 -10.08 5.97 12.22
C ILE A 109 -11.05 5.32 11.22
N MET A 110 -10.55 4.89 10.07
CA MET A 110 -11.38 4.25 9.03
C MET A 110 -11.94 2.91 9.49
N SER A 111 -11.16 2.11 10.23
CA SER A 111 -11.62 0.84 10.81
C SER A 111 -12.78 1.06 11.79
N GLN A 112 -12.67 2.05 12.68
CA GLN A 112 -13.73 2.36 13.64
C GLN A 112 -15.02 2.83 12.94
N LYS A 113 -14.89 3.70 11.93
CA LYS A 113 -16.04 4.12 11.11
C LYS A 113 -16.72 2.92 10.43
N GLN A 114 -15.96 1.97 9.89
CA GLN A 114 -16.52 0.77 9.28
C GLN A 114 -17.27 -0.11 10.30
N LYS A 115 -16.73 -0.29 11.50
CA LYS A 115 -17.40 -1.03 12.59
C LYS A 115 -18.71 -0.36 13.00
N GLN A 116 -18.72 0.96 13.12
CA GLN A 116 -19.93 1.73 13.43
C GLN A 116 -21.01 1.51 12.36
N VAL A 117 -20.66 1.64 11.07
CA VAL A 117 -21.59 1.39 9.96
C VAL A 117 -22.13 -0.04 9.97
N TYR A 118 -21.28 -1.02 10.27
CA TYR A 118 -21.71 -2.42 10.38
C TYR A 118 -22.71 -2.62 11.52
N ASN A 119 -22.39 -2.10 12.71
CA ASN A 119 -23.26 -2.19 13.88
C ASN A 119 -24.61 -1.48 13.65
N GLN A 120 -24.60 -0.34 12.97
CA GLN A 120 -25.82 0.36 12.59
C GLN A 120 -26.71 -0.51 11.70
N LYS A 121 -26.13 -1.11 10.64
CA LYS A 121 -26.87 -2.02 9.74
C LYS A 121 -27.46 -3.22 10.47
N LEU A 122 -26.76 -3.75 11.48
CA LEU A 122 -27.30 -4.84 12.31
C LEU A 122 -28.48 -4.38 13.16
N ARG A 123 -28.39 -3.20 13.79
CA ARG A 123 -29.50 -2.60 14.55
C ARG A 123 -30.70 -2.36 13.66
N ASP A 124 -30.52 -1.74 12.50
CA ASP A 124 -31.60 -1.44 11.55
C ASP A 124 -32.31 -2.73 11.10
N LYS A 125 -31.55 -3.79 10.79
CA LYS A 125 -32.12 -5.11 10.45
C LYS A 125 -32.94 -5.70 11.60
N PHE A 126 -32.46 -5.60 12.83
CA PHE A 126 -33.17 -6.12 14.00
C PHE A 126 -34.47 -5.36 14.26
N VAL A 127 -34.40 -4.03 14.24
CA VAL A 127 -35.55 -3.12 14.40
C VAL A 127 -36.63 -3.43 13.35
N ASN A 128 -36.25 -3.49 12.08
CA ASN A 128 -37.17 -3.81 10.98
C ASN A 128 -37.80 -5.19 11.14
N LYS A 129 -37.03 -6.20 11.56
CA LYS A 129 -37.56 -7.56 11.80
C LYS A 129 -38.57 -7.62 12.94
N LYS A 130 -38.40 -6.79 13.97
CA LYS A 130 -39.25 -6.78 15.17
C LYS A 130 -40.39 -5.76 15.13
N GLY A 131 -40.47 -4.92 14.09
CA GLY A 131 -41.49 -3.87 13.97
C GLY A 131 -41.37 -2.77 15.03
N ILE A 132 -40.19 -2.59 15.63
CA ILE A 132 -39.95 -1.61 16.69
C ILE A 132 -39.77 -0.24 16.04
N LYS A 133 -40.47 0.80 16.52
CA LYS A 133 -40.17 2.19 16.13
C LYS A 133 -39.03 2.71 17.02
N VAL A 134 -37.89 3.03 16.43
CA VAL A 134 -36.79 3.69 17.15
C VAL A 134 -37.19 5.15 17.38
N ILE A 135 -37.29 5.57 18.64
CA ILE A 135 -37.44 6.97 19.01
C ILE A 135 -36.01 7.53 19.12
N ASN A 136 -35.62 8.42 18.20
CA ASN A 136 -34.38 9.15 18.34
C ASN A 136 -34.68 10.36 19.26
N CYS A 137 -34.22 10.27 20.50
CA CYS A 137 -34.17 11.39 21.43
C CYS A 137 -33.00 12.32 21.10
#